data_AF-A0A6I9NCR6-F1
#
_entry.id   AF-A0A6I9NCR6-F1
#
_cell.length_a   1.000
_cell.length_b   1.000
_cell.length_c   1.000
_cell.angle_alpha   90.00
_cell.angle_beta   90.00
_cell.angle_gamma   90.00
#
_symmetry.space_group_name_H-M   'P 1'
#
loop_
_entity.id
_entity.type
_entity.pdbx_description
1 polymer ?
#
loop_
_entity_poly.entity_id
_entity_poly.type
_entity_poly.pdbx_seq_one_letter_code
_entity_poly.pdbx_strand_id
1 'polypeptide(L)'
;QHPISLRLNRHFTENLSRTDSRDAEQLRKEVSDNLNEVYKQVPGVQKVQKTSFRMQRNAGKRQEYAIMDTVLTAPRSTFPDIVKLTEKNVQSGNVNDLKVVPGYYTVATDREAVGAVEFQEGVESIDVHVPLFVKDEDDDKKQLLVEAVDVPLGIAGIGKRLVNITIIKEH
;
A
#
# COMPACT_ATOMS: atom_id res chain seq x y z
N GLN A 1 0.54 -13.67 -6.85
CA GLN A 1 0.18 -13.02 -5.57
C GLN A 1 0.36 -11.54 -5.76
N HIS A 2 -0.50 -10.75 -5.14
CA HIS A 2 -0.51 -9.30 -5.24
C HIS A 2 -0.40 -8.71 -3.83
N PRO A 3 0.80 -8.31 -3.38
CA PRO A 3 0.93 -7.54 -2.15
C PRO A 3 0.23 -6.19 -2.28
N ILE A 4 -0.52 -5.81 -1.25
CA ILE A 4 -1.28 -4.56 -1.20
C ILE A 4 -1.03 -3.87 0.13
N SER A 5 -0.65 -2.60 0.10
CA SER A 5 -0.52 -1.76 1.29
C SER A 5 -1.47 -0.57 1.23
N LEU A 6 -2.17 -0.29 2.33
CA LEU A 6 -3.13 0.80 2.47
C LEU A 6 -2.88 1.56 3.77
N ARG A 7 -3.08 2.88 3.78
CA ARG A 7 -3.09 3.67 5.02
C ARG A 7 -4.50 3.67 5.60
N LEU A 8 -4.67 3.09 6.78
CA LEU A 8 -5.94 3.09 7.48
C LEU A 8 -6.20 4.46 8.09
N ASN A 9 -7.47 4.89 8.16
CA ASN A 9 -7.86 6.06 8.96
C ASN A 9 -7.98 5.65 10.44
N ARG A 10 -6.86 5.16 10.99
CA ARG A 10 -6.72 4.63 12.34
C ARG A 10 -5.29 4.86 12.79
N HIS A 11 -5.11 5.38 14.00
CA HIS A 11 -3.77 5.51 14.56
C HIS A 11 -3.15 4.14 14.86
N PHE A 12 -1.87 4.03 14.62
CA PHE A 12 -1.10 2.86 15.00
C PHE A 12 -0.98 2.78 16.53
N THR A 13 -1.04 1.55 17.05
CA THR A 13 -0.72 1.25 18.45
C THR A 13 0.15 0.01 18.47
N GLU A 14 0.99 -0.15 19.50
CA GLU A 14 1.83 -1.34 19.67
C GLU A 14 1.03 -2.64 19.75
N ASN A 15 -0.24 -2.58 20.15
CA ASN A 15 -1.12 -3.75 20.12
C ASN A 15 -1.38 -4.25 18.69
N LEU A 16 -1.25 -3.41 17.67
CA LEU A 16 -1.46 -3.80 16.27
C LEU A 16 -0.26 -4.56 15.68
N SER A 17 0.96 -4.39 16.21
CA SER A 17 2.13 -5.18 15.77
C SER A 17 2.10 -6.62 16.29
N ARG A 18 1.33 -6.87 17.36
CA ARG A 18 1.23 -8.16 18.03
C ARG A 18 0.19 -9.07 17.37
N THR A 19 0.62 -10.23 16.89
CA THR A 19 -0.27 -11.19 16.22
C THR A 19 -1.32 -11.80 17.15
N ASP A 20 -1.03 -11.90 18.44
CA ASP A 20 -1.89 -12.46 19.50
C ASP A 20 -2.85 -11.43 20.12
N SER A 21 -2.73 -10.16 19.76
CA SER A 21 -3.58 -9.10 20.29
C SER A 21 -4.99 -9.20 19.73
N ARG A 22 -5.98 -9.11 20.63
CA ARG A 22 -7.40 -9.09 20.28
C ARG A 22 -7.75 -7.92 19.34
N ASP A 23 -7.14 -6.75 19.57
CA ASP A 23 -7.36 -5.57 18.72
C ASP A 23 -6.88 -5.83 17.28
N ALA A 24 -5.71 -6.46 17.15
CA ALA A 24 -5.13 -6.78 15.85
C ALA A 24 -5.94 -7.89 15.14
N GLU A 25 -6.44 -8.89 15.87
CA GLU A 25 -7.28 -9.95 15.32
C GLU A 25 -8.61 -9.39 14.79
N GLN A 26 -9.28 -8.56 15.59
CA GLN A 26 -10.52 -7.92 15.19
C GLN A 26 -10.33 -7.04 13.94
N LEU A 27 -9.24 -6.26 13.88
CA LEU A 27 -8.93 -5.44 12.73
C LEU A 27 -8.56 -6.28 11.49
N ARG A 28 -7.83 -7.41 11.66
CA ARG A 28 -7.56 -8.34 10.54
C ARG A 28 -8.84 -8.90 9.95
N LYS A 29 -9.82 -9.24 10.81
CA LYS A 29 -11.13 -9.71 10.35
C LYS A 29 -11.88 -8.62 9.58
N GLU A 30 -11.95 -7.41 10.14
CA GLU A 30 -12.57 -6.25 9.47
C GLU A 30 -11.93 -5.97 8.11
N VAL A 31 -10.61 -5.93 8.05
CA VAL A 31 -9.85 -5.77 6.81
C VAL A 31 -10.18 -6.87 5.81
N SER A 32 -10.18 -8.12 6.26
CA SER A 32 -10.47 -9.27 5.39
C SER A 32 -11.88 -9.18 4.81
N ASP A 33 -12.89 -8.94 5.65
CA ASP A 33 -14.28 -8.87 5.23
C ASP A 33 -14.48 -7.75 4.18
N ASN A 34 -13.92 -6.56 4.44
CA ASN A 34 -14.05 -5.40 3.55
C ASN A 34 -13.28 -5.54 2.24
N LEU A 35 -12.03 -6.00 2.27
CA LEU A 35 -11.23 -6.18 1.05
C LEU A 35 -11.79 -7.30 0.17
N ASN A 36 -12.23 -8.41 0.78
CA ASN A 36 -12.83 -9.51 0.02
C ASN A 36 -14.13 -9.07 -0.65
N GLU A 37 -14.95 -8.25 0.01
CA GLU A 37 -16.18 -7.69 -0.56
C GLU A 37 -15.92 -6.82 -1.79
N VAL A 38 -14.85 -6.02 -1.77
CA VAL A 38 -14.44 -5.22 -2.93
C VAL A 38 -13.84 -6.10 -4.02
N TYR A 39 -12.83 -6.90 -3.70
CA TYR A 39 -12.06 -7.64 -4.70
C TYR A 39 -12.78 -8.83 -5.29
N LYS A 40 -13.89 -9.33 -4.73
CA LYS A 40 -14.69 -10.41 -5.35
C LYS A 40 -15.15 -10.12 -6.78
N GLN A 41 -15.13 -8.84 -7.18
CA GLN A 41 -15.40 -8.38 -8.54
C GLN A 41 -14.30 -8.78 -9.55
N VAL A 42 -13.10 -9.13 -9.07
CA VAL A 42 -11.95 -9.54 -9.87
C VAL A 42 -11.99 -11.05 -10.10
N PRO A 43 -12.01 -11.54 -11.36
CA PRO A 43 -12.06 -12.97 -11.64
C PRO A 43 -10.86 -13.75 -11.08
N GLY A 44 -11.12 -14.93 -10.51
CA GLY A 44 -10.08 -15.83 -10.01
C GLY A 44 -9.40 -15.37 -8.71
N VAL A 45 -9.93 -14.33 -8.05
CA VAL A 45 -9.43 -13.88 -6.77
C VAL A 45 -9.72 -14.88 -5.65
N GLN A 46 -8.79 -15.00 -4.71
CA GLN A 46 -8.97 -15.70 -3.45
C GLN A 46 -9.03 -14.69 -2.30
N LYS A 47 -9.42 -15.15 -1.12
CA LYS A 47 -9.45 -14.30 0.08
C LYS A 47 -8.06 -13.69 0.35
N VAL A 48 -8.04 -12.47 0.84
CA VAL A 48 -6.81 -11.83 1.33
C VAL A 48 -6.19 -12.63 2.47
N GLN A 49 -4.86 -12.61 2.54
CA GLN A 49 -4.08 -13.40 3.49
C GLN A 49 -2.89 -12.57 4.00
N LYS A 50 -2.24 -13.06 5.08
CA LYS A 50 -1.02 -12.47 5.64
C LYS A 50 -1.18 -10.98 5.99
N THR A 51 -2.35 -10.60 6.50
CA THR A 51 -2.61 -9.22 6.90
C THR A 51 -1.79 -8.85 8.14
N SER A 52 -0.98 -7.78 8.03
CA SER A 52 -0.19 -7.21 9.11
C SER A 52 -0.39 -5.71 9.20
N PHE A 53 -0.03 -5.13 10.35
CA PHE A 53 -0.10 -3.69 10.59
C PHE A 53 1.26 -3.18 11.05
N ARG A 54 1.64 -2.00 10.55
CA ARG A 54 2.90 -1.35 10.90
C ARG A 54 2.77 0.16 10.88
N MET A 55 3.72 0.84 11.51
CA MET A 55 3.97 2.25 11.25
C MET A 55 4.76 2.42 9.95
N GLN A 56 4.61 3.60 9.36
CA GLN A 56 5.50 4.09 8.31
C GLN A 56 6.45 5.10 8.94
N ARG A 57 7.72 4.73 9.11
CA ARG A 57 8.71 5.49 9.89
C ARG A 57 8.84 6.94 9.40
N ASN A 58 8.99 7.16 8.10
CA ASN A 58 8.99 8.48 7.49
C ASN A 58 7.74 8.72 6.63
N ALA A 59 6.60 9.01 7.26
CA ALA A 59 5.34 9.30 6.55
C ALA A 59 4.99 10.80 6.47
N GLY A 60 5.91 11.68 6.87
CA GLY A 60 5.65 13.11 7.05
C GLY A 60 4.57 13.36 8.10
N LYS A 61 3.55 14.16 7.74
CA LYS A 61 2.41 14.55 8.57
C LYS A 61 1.39 13.42 8.84
N ARG A 62 1.71 12.17 8.48
CA ARG A 62 0.82 11.00 8.59
C ARG A 62 1.43 9.85 9.39
N GLN A 63 2.49 10.10 10.13
CA GLN A 63 3.30 9.07 10.81
C GLN A 63 2.50 8.28 11.86
N GLU A 64 1.45 8.88 12.41
CA GLU A 64 0.56 8.31 13.40
C GLU A 64 -0.38 7.24 12.84
N TYR A 65 -0.62 7.19 11.52
CA TYR A 65 -1.56 6.24 10.93
C TYR A 65 -0.97 4.85 10.71
N ALA A 66 -1.78 3.82 10.94
CA ALA A 66 -1.41 2.45 10.65
C ALA A 66 -1.39 2.19 9.14
N ILE A 67 -0.31 1.59 8.65
CA ILE A 67 -0.30 0.91 7.35
C ILE A 67 -0.74 -0.52 7.56
N MET A 68 -1.75 -0.93 6.79
CA MET A 68 -2.11 -2.33 6.62
C MET A 68 -1.35 -2.86 5.41
N ASP A 69 -0.70 -4.01 5.55
CA ASP A 69 -0.20 -4.80 4.44
C ASP A 69 -1.00 -6.10 4.36
N THR A 70 -1.27 -6.59 3.15
CA THR A 70 -1.93 -7.87 2.92
C THR A 70 -1.51 -8.46 1.58
N VAL A 71 -1.88 -9.72 1.33
CA VAL A 71 -1.61 -10.41 0.07
C VAL A 71 -2.92 -10.90 -0.53
N LEU A 72 -3.20 -10.46 -1.75
CA LEU A 72 -4.32 -10.92 -2.56
C LEU A 72 -3.84 -11.96 -3.57
N THR A 73 -4.39 -13.18 -3.54
CA THR A 73 -4.05 -14.20 -4.55
C THR A 73 -5.04 -14.11 -5.70
N ALA A 74 -4.57 -13.83 -6.91
CA ALA A 74 -5.35 -13.81 -8.14
C ALA A 74 -4.44 -14.10 -9.35
N PRO A 75 -4.99 -14.41 -10.54
CA PRO A 75 -4.22 -14.48 -11.77
C PRO A 75 -3.42 -13.20 -11.99
N ARG A 76 -2.25 -13.31 -12.61
CA ARG A 76 -1.39 -12.15 -12.88
C ARG A 76 -2.08 -11.12 -13.79
N SER A 77 -2.84 -11.60 -14.76
CA SER A 77 -3.54 -10.78 -15.75
C SER A 77 -4.56 -9.81 -15.15
N THR A 78 -4.96 -10.00 -13.89
CA THR A 78 -5.90 -9.12 -13.19
C THR A 78 -5.24 -7.97 -12.46
N PHE A 79 -3.90 -7.83 -12.54
CA PHE A 79 -3.17 -6.72 -11.90
C PHE A 79 -3.76 -5.35 -12.24
N PRO A 80 -4.08 -5.00 -13.51
CA PRO A 80 -4.69 -3.71 -13.83
C PRO A 80 -6.04 -3.48 -13.14
N ASP A 81 -6.86 -4.52 -13.03
CA ASP A 81 -8.17 -4.45 -12.37
C ASP A 81 -8.03 -4.24 -10.86
N ILE A 82 -7.06 -4.93 -10.23
CA ILE A 82 -6.75 -4.77 -8.80
C ILE A 82 -6.27 -3.35 -8.53
N VAL A 83 -5.32 -2.82 -9.32
CA VAL A 83 -4.83 -1.44 -9.20
C VAL A 83 -5.98 -0.45 -9.32
N LYS A 84 -6.78 -0.54 -10.39
CA LYS A 84 -7.91 0.36 -10.63
C LYS A 84 -8.92 0.34 -9.49
N LEU A 85 -9.24 -0.85 -8.97
CA LEU A 85 -10.21 -1.00 -7.90
C LEU A 85 -9.65 -0.48 -6.57
N THR A 86 -8.38 -0.73 -6.29
CA THR A 86 -7.67 -0.24 -5.10
C THR A 86 -7.68 1.28 -5.09
N GLU A 87 -7.22 1.89 -6.19
CA GLU A 87 -7.15 3.34 -6.37
C GLU A 87 -8.51 3.99 -6.19
N LYS A 88 -9.54 3.50 -6.89
CA LYS A 88 -10.90 4.03 -6.78
C LYS A 88 -11.40 4.08 -5.33
N ASN A 89 -11.21 3.00 -4.59
CA ASN A 89 -11.68 2.90 -3.20
C ASN A 89 -10.85 3.80 -2.27
N VAL A 90 -9.52 3.79 -2.39
CA VAL A 90 -8.64 4.65 -1.60
C VAL A 90 -8.92 6.12 -1.81
N GLN A 91 -9.15 6.56 -3.05
CA GLN A 91 -9.51 7.95 -3.35
C GLN A 91 -10.86 8.36 -2.77
N SER A 92 -11.78 7.41 -2.60
CA SER A 92 -13.06 7.65 -1.91
C SER A 92 -12.94 7.71 -0.38
N GLY A 93 -11.75 7.41 0.19
CA GLY A 93 -11.52 7.32 1.63
C GLY A 93 -12.06 6.05 2.28
N ASN A 94 -12.52 5.10 1.46
CA ASN A 94 -13.24 3.92 1.92
C ASN A 94 -12.99 2.71 1.02
N VAL A 95 -12.65 1.58 1.63
CA VAL A 95 -12.65 0.27 0.96
C VAL A 95 -13.80 -0.54 1.55
N ASN A 96 -14.95 -0.51 0.87
CA ASN A 96 -16.23 -0.84 1.52
C ASN A 96 -16.40 0.01 2.81
N ASP A 97 -16.69 -0.60 3.95
CA ASP A 97 -16.87 0.10 5.23
C ASP A 97 -15.55 0.46 5.92
N LEU A 98 -14.43 -0.16 5.50
CA LEU A 98 -13.10 0.11 6.05
C LEU A 98 -12.65 1.53 5.69
N LYS A 99 -12.41 2.35 6.70
CA LYS A 99 -11.95 3.74 6.53
C LYS A 99 -10.45 3.78 6.24
N VAL A 100 -10.09 4.42 5.14
CA VAL A 100 -8.70 4.60 4.69
C VAL A 100 -8.40 6.08 4.47
N VAL A 101 -7.12 6.45 4.56
CA VAL A 101 -6.67 7.81 4.25
C VAL A 101 -6.33 7.86 2.76
N PRO A 102 -6.97 8.76 1.96
CA PRO A 102 -6.60 8.95 0.56
C PRO A 102 -5.12 9.31 0.39
N GLY A 103 -4.58 9.04 -0.80
CA GLY A 103 -3.22 9.43 -1.12
C GLY A 103 -2.12 8.49 -0.60
N TYR A 104 -2.45 7.28 -0.15
CA TYR A 104 -1.45 6.23 0.00
C TYR A 104 -2.00 4.86 -0.34
N TYR A 105 -1.41 4.22 -1.36
CA TYR A 105 -1.57 2.79 -1.60
C TYR A 105 -0.36 2.24 -2.37
N THR A 106 -0.12 0.94 -2.24
CA THR A 106 0.74 0.20 -3.17
C THR A 106 0.05 -1.12 -3.55
N VAL A 107 0.21 -1.50 -4.81
CA VAL A 107 -0.18 -2.81 -5.35
C VAL A 107 1.01 -3.32 -6.15
N ALA A 108 1.45 -4.54 -5.87
CA ALA A 108 2.62 -5.14 -6.48
C ALA A 108 2.32 -6.52 -7.07
N THR A 109 3.20 -7.02 -7.93
CA THR A 109 3.26 -8.42 -8.36
C THR A 109 4.63 -9.00 -8.01
N ASP A 110 5.19 -9.84 -8.88
CA ASP A 110 6.58 -10.26 -8.96
C ASP A 110 7.39 -9.52 -10.04
N ARG A 111 6.76 -8.65 -10.87
CA ARG A 111 7.49 -7.87 -11.91
C ARG A 111 7.20 -6.37 -11.93
N GLU A 112 6.09 -5.92 -11.37
CA GLU A 112 5.62 -4.54 -11.49
C GLU A 112 4.84 -4.10 -10.26
N ALA A 113 4.96 -2.82 -9.88
CA ALA A 113 4.21 -2.16 -8.82
C ALA A 113 3.62 -0.86 -9.32
N VAL A 114 2.46 -0.53 -8.76
CA VAL A 114 1.80 0.76 -8.88
C VAL A 114 1.43 1.23 -7.49
N GLY A 115 1.51 2.52 -7.24
CA GLY A 115 1.11 3.11 -5.98
C GLY A 115 0.89 4.60 -6.08
N ALA A 116 0.30 5.16 -5.04
CA ALA A 116 0.13 6.60 -4.89
C ALA A 116 0.73 7.05 -3.56
N VAL A 117 1.30 8.24 -3.55
CA VAL A 117 1.79 8.94 -2.36
C VAL A 117 1.34 10.40 -2.47
N GLU A 118 0.63 10.90 -1.47
CA GLU A 118 0.20 12.29 -1.42
C GLU A 118 1.40 13.22 -1.30
N PHE A 119 1.35 14.33 -2.03
CA PHE A 119 2.22 15.46 -1.77
C PHE A 119 1.85 16.09 -0.43
N GLN A 120 2.85 16.33 0.41
CA GLN A 120 2.68 16.97 1.70
C GLN A 120 3.56 18.21 1.77
N GLU A 121 2.95 19.39 1.92
CA GLU A 121 3.69 20.64 2.03
C GLU A 121 4.68 20.60 3.21
N GLY A 122 5.94 20.94 2.96
CA GLY A 122 7.01 20.92 3.96
C GLY A 122 7.61 19.54 4.25
N VAL A 123 7.25 18.50 3.48
CA VAL A 123 7.84 17.15 3.60
C VAL A 123 8.76 16.88 2.43
N GLU A 124 10.05 16.67 2.72
CA GLU A 124 11.08 16.47 1.69
C GLU A 124 11.13 15.04 1.15
N SER A 125 10.84 14.04 2.00
CA SER A 125 10.90 12.62 1.64
C SER A 125 9.87 11.80 2.41
N ILE A 126 9.42 10.69 1.81
CA ILE A 126 8.48 9.74 2.40
C ILE A 126 8.96 8.32 2.09
N ASP A 127 8.93 7.43 3.08
CA ASP A 127 9.26 6.01 2.89
C ASP A 127 8.12 5.27 2.20
N VAL A 128 8.39 4.52 1.14
CA VAL A 128 7.37 3.69 0.48
C VAL A 128 7.79 2.24 0.53
N HIS A 129 6.90 1.37 1.03
CA HIS A 129 7.15 -0.06 1.03
C HIS A 129 6.65 -0.67 -0.26
N VAL A 130 7.56 -1.19 -1.08
CA VAL A 130 7.24 -1.89 -2.33
C VAL A 130 7.90 -3.27 -2.31
N PRO A 131 7.14 -4.36 -2.17
CA PRO A 131 7.68 -5.72 -1.96
C PRO A 131 8.48 -6.33 -3.13
N LEU A 132 8.55 -5.66 -4.27
CA LEU A 132 9.06 -6.23 -5.53
C LEU A 132 10.57 -6.35 -5.66
N PHE A 133 11.31 -5.62 -4.85
CA PHE A 133 12.65 -5.21 -5.27
C PHE A 133 13.77 -5.64 -4.32
N VAL A 134 13.45 -6.53 -3.39
CA VAL A 134 14.43 -7.08 -2.46
C VAL A 134 14.34 -8.59 -2.51
N LYS A 135 15.20 -9.20 -3.32
CA LYS A 135 15.53 -10.63 -3.20
C LYS A 135 16.53 -10.81 -2.06
N ASP A 136 16.65 -12.03 -1.55
CA ASP A 136 17.66 -12.35 -0.55
C ASP A 136 19.09 -12.07 -1.05
N GLU A 137 19.28 -12.21 -2.37
CA GLU A 137 20.53 -11.98 -3.10
C GLU A 137 20.81 -10.51 -3.45
N ASP A 138 19.81 -9.62 -3.36
CA ASP A 138 20.01 -8.20 -3.69
C ASP A 138 20.84 -7.49 -2.61
N ASP A 139 21.67 -6.52 -3.04
CA ASP A 139 22.41 -5.64 -2.13
C ASP A 139 21.46 -4.92 -1.15
N ASP A 140 21.94 -4.65 0.07
CA ASP A 140 21.18 -3.95 1.11
C ASP A 140 20.68 -2.56 0.68
N LYS A 141 21.29 -1.98 -0.35
CA LYS A 141 20.90 -0.70 -0.95
C LYS A 141 20.87 -0.79 -2.47
N LYS A 142 19.74 -0.47 -3.08
CA LYS A 142 19.53 -0.48 -4.53
C LYS A 142 18.91 0.82 -5.01
N GLN A 143 19.34 1.34 -6.16
CA GLN A 143 18.67 2.47 -6.81
C GLN A 143 17.80 1.97 -7.95
N LEU A 144 16.56 2.43 -8.01
CA LEU A 144 15.63 2.15 -9.10
C LEU A 144 15.18 3.45 -9.76
N LEU A 145 15.00 3.38 -11.08
CA LEU A 145 14.32 4.42 -11.83
C LEU A 145 12.84 4.11 -11.87
N VAL A 146 12.02 5.00 -11.32
CA VAL A 146 10.55 4.88 -11.36
C VAL A 146 9.94 6.02 -12.15
N GLU A 147 8.80 5.74 -12.78
CA GLU A 147 8.05 6.72 -13.56
C GLU A 147 6.89 7.28 -12.73
N ALA A 148 6.88 8.60 -12.54
CA ALA A 148 5.70 9.33 -12.13
C ALA A 148 4.74 9.42 -13.32
N VAL A 149 3.60 8.75 -13.19
CA VAL A 149 2.63 8.56 -14.28
C VAL A 149 1.51 9.60 -14.28
N ASP A 150 1.02 10.01 -13.10
CA ASP A 150 -0.14 10.88 -12.98
C ASP A 150 -0.13 11.73 -11.70
N VAL A 151 -0.93 12.80 -11.69
CA VAL A 151 -1.24 13.65 -10.52
C VAL A 151 -2.77 13.81 -10.44
N PRO A 152 -3.46 13.08 -9.57
CA PRO A 152 -4.91 13.16 -9.45
C PRO A 152 -5.33 14.52 -8.86
N LEU A 153 -6.14 15.30 -9.60
CA LEU A 153 -6.81 16.56 -9.18
C LEU A 153 -5.89 17.73 -8.73
N GLY A 154 -5.60 18.67 -9.65
CA GLY A 154 -5.38 20.10 -9.36
C GLY A 154 -3.95 20.64 -9.09
N ILE A 155 -3.65 21.78 -9.72
CA ILE A 155 -2.52 22.75 -9.66
C ILE A 155 -1.06 22.27 -9.77
N ALA A 156 -0.76 20.98 -9.60
CA ALA A 156 0.60 20.46 -9.75
C ALA A 156 0.76 19.69 -11.07
N GLY A 157 1.96 19.73 -11.63
CA GLY A 157 2.35 18.97 -12.81
C GLY A 157 3.60 18.14 -12.55
N ILE A 158 3.77 17.06 -13.32
CA ILE A 158 4.96 16.23 -13.23
C ILE A 158 6.12 16.94 -13.91
N GLY A 159 6.99 17.60 -13.13
CA GLY A 159 8.18 18.29 -13.65
C GLY A 159 9.29 17.33 -14.11
N LYS A 160 9.36 16.13 -13.54
CA LYS A 160 10.31 15.08 -13.92
C LYS A 160 9.63 13.72 -13.81
N ARG A 161 9.41 13.06 -14.95
CA ARG A 161 8.74 11.75 -14.99
C ARG A 161 9.59 10.64 -14.39
N LEU A 162 10.87 10.58 -14.73
CA LEU A 162 11.76 9.53 -14.26
C LEU A 162 12.52 9.99 -13.02
N VAL A 163 12.26 9.36 -11.87
CA VAL A 163 12.92 9.69 -10.60
C VAL A 163 13.69 8.49 -10.07
N ASN A 164 14.85 8.75 -9.48
CA ASN A 164 15.63 7.72 -8.80
C ASN A 164 15.09 7.56 -7.38
N ILE A 165 14.65 6.36 -7.03
CA ILE A 165 14.37 5.99 -5.64
C ILE A 165 15.48 5.09 -5.12
N THR A 166 15.73 5.18 -3.82
CA THR A 166 16.66 4.29 -3.13
C THR A 166 15.83 3.32 -2.29
N ILE A 167 16.09 2.03 -2.47
CA ILE A 167 15.51 0.97 -1.66
C ILE A 167 16.58 0.52 -0.68
N ILE A 168 16.18 0.39 0.59
CA ILE A 168 17.03 -0.08 1.68
C ILE A 168 16.37 -1.33 2.25
N LYS A 169 17.11 -2.43 2.32
CA LYS A 169 16.68 -3.67 2.97
C LYS A 169 16.72 -3.46 4.49
N GLU A 170 15.59 -3.65 5.16
CA GLU A 170 15.54 -3.71 6.62
C GLU A 170 15.76 -5.17 7.07
N HIS A 171 16.65 -5.39 8.04
CA HIS A 171 16.96 -6.68 8.67
C HIS A 171 16.27 -6.82 10.02
#